data_AF-A0A803MQQ8-F1
#
_entry.id   AF-A0A803MQQ8-F1
#
_cell.length_a   1.000
_cell.length_b   1.000
_cell.length_c   1.000
_cell.angle_alpha   90.00
_cell.angle_beta   90.00
_cell.angle_gamma   90.00
#
_symmetry.space_group_name_H-M   'P 1'
#
loop_
_entity.id
_entity.type
_entity.pdbx_description
1 polymer ?
#
loop_
_entity_poly.entity_id
_entity_poly.type
_entity_poly.pdbx_seq_one_letter_code
_entity_poly.pdbx_strand_id
1 'polypeptide(L)'
;MANISGLVSIRVPYKHLKQAAESYELAMVADEVPDVGGHETRKVSISFSRLLHQVVEYLKLPLPAYYLADVGKNAVKVVMETDPGLGPDVYEGGQAATVRESREQAAENVVHSLRMEFSIQVEDLTAKKINRLERAEFLCQMKRIKLEAMERGVGQVPVKWPAVPDHKRRKKFVCIDYMDVLHTLSLETKLLLEWSFFNVVRADSKATKQDAARKAVDFIRTAYNLDIVDLNYGNGIYAGIKCSLARESYLAAKERMLGIHGALQ
;
A
#
# COMPACT_ATOMS: atom_id res chain seq x y z
N MET A 1 22.05 0.90 43.55
CA MET A 1 20.65 1.38 43.70
C MET A 1 20.57 2.81 43.17
N ALA A 2 19.42 3.14 42.57
CA ALA A 2 19.08 4.35 41.81
C ALA A 2 19.50 4.37 40.32
N ASN A 3 18.52 4.30 39.41
CA ASN A 3 18.05 5.54 38.78
C ASN A 3 16.59 5.40 38.29
N ILE A 4 15.79 6.42 38.52
CA ILE A 4 14.33 6.46 38.36
C ILE A 4 14.01 6.94 36.94
N SER A 5 13.31 6.13 36.16
CA SER A 5 12.81 6.47 34.83
C SER A 5 11.66 7.49 34.92
N GLY A 6 11.91 8.71 34.45
CA GLY A 6 10.87 9.70 34.19
C GLY A 6 10.06 9.32 32.95
N LEU A 7 8.89 8.72 33.15
CA LEU A 7 7.87 8.52 32.12
C LEU A 7 7.03 9.78 31.98
N VAL A 8 7.17 10.50 30.87
CA VAL A 8 6.29 11.62 30.52
C VAL A 8 5.02 11.05 29.87
N SER A 9 3.92 11.04 30.63
CA SER A 9 2.58 10.74 30.11
C SER A 9 2.04 11.99 29.41
N ILE A 10 2.05 11.98 28.07
CA ILE A 10 1.43 13.05 27.28
C ILE A 10 -0.05 12.71 27.09
N ARG A 11 -0.91 13.22 27.97
CA ARG A 11 -2.35 13.31 27.69
C ARG A 11 -2.57 14.43 26.68
N VAL A 12 -2.89 14.09 25.43
CA VAL A 12 -3.34 15.08 24.45
C VAL A 12 -4.85 15.30 24.60
N PRO A 13 -5.33 16.51 24.95
CA PRO A 13 -6.76 16.77 25.12
C PRO A 13 -7.54 16.70 23.79
N TYR A 14 -8.74 16.13 23.85
CA TYR A 14 -9.69 15.90 22.74
C TYR A 14 -9.94 17.12 21.82
N LYS A 15 -9.80 18.34 22.33
CA LYS A 15 -9.98 19.58 21.55
C LYS A 15 -8.88 19.78 20.50
N HIS A 16 -7.67 19.29 20.74
CA HIS A 16 -6.55 19.42 19.80
C HIS A 16 -6.60 18.39 18.67
N LEU A 17 -7.24 17.24 18.87
CA LEU A 17 -7.45 16.24 17.81
C LEU A 17 -8.50 16.68 16.79
N LYS A 18 -9.54 17.41 17.22
CA LYS A 18 -10.55 17.96 16.32
C LYS A 18 -10.00 19.11 15.46
N GLN A 19 -9.20 19.98 16.07
CA GLN A 19 -8.52 21.08 15.37
C GLN A 19 -7.41 20.57 14.44
N ALA A 20 -6.73 19.48 14.80
CA ALA A 20 -5.78 18.79 13.91
C ALA A 20 -6.47 18.08 12.73
N ALA A 21 -7.66 17.51 12.92
CA ALA A 21 -8.44 16.90 11.84
C ALA A 21 -8.97 17.95 10.84
N GLU A 22 -9.38 19.13 11.31
CA GLU A 22 -9.79 20.25 10.45
C GLU A 22 -8.58 20.88 9.73
N SER A 23 -7.41 20.93 10.39
CA SER A 23 -6.15 21.33 9.75
C SER A 23 -5.65 20.30 8.72
N TYR A 24 -6.03 19.02 8.85
CA TYR A 24 -5.67 17.92 7.96
C TYR A 24 -6.46 17.94 6.65
N GLU A 25 -7.75 18.30 6.68
CA GLU A 25 -8.52 18.47 5.43
C GLU A 25 -7.99 19.64 4.57
N LEU A 26 -7.48 20.70 5.21
CA LEU A 26 -6.83 21.82 4.53
C LEU A 26 -5.46 21.46 3.95
N ALA A 27 -4.68 20.61 4.63
CA ALA A 27 -3.37 20.15 4.13
C ALA A 27 -3.48 19.18 2.95
N MET A 28 -4.59 18.42 2.84
CA MET A 28 -4.83 17.50 1.71
C MET A 28 -5.18 18.21 0.39
N VAL A 29 -5.38 19.54 0.41
CA VAL A 29 -5.58 20.38 -0.79
C VAL A 29 -4.24 20.92 -1.33
N ALA A 30 -3.20 20.98 -0.49
CA ALA A 30 -1.87 21.42 -0.86
C ALA A 30 -1.00 20.21 -1.23
N ASP A 31 -1.22 19.68 -2.43
CA ASP A 31 -0.34 18.68 -3.05
C ASP A 31 0.93 19.38 -3.55
N GLU A 32 1.80 19.77 -2.61
CA GLU A 32 3.22 20.01 -2.86
C GLU A 32 3.99 18.94 -2.13
N VAL A 33 4.71 18.12 -2.89
CA VAL A 33 5.73 17.20 -2.37
C VAL A 33 6.86 18.07 -1.83
N PRO A 34 7.14 18.13 -0.51
CA PRO A 34 8.40 18.63 -0.05
C PRO A 34 9.39 17.48 -0.19
N ASP A 35 10.21 17.53 -1.23
CA ASP A 35 11.51 16.88 -1.20
C ASP A 35 12.36 17.60 -0.14
N VAL A 36 12.40 17.04 1.06
CA VAL A 36 13.24 17.55 2.16
C VAL A 36 13.89 16.37 2.88
N GLY A 37 15.15 16.12 2.49
CA GLY A 37 16.23 15.73 3.40
C GLY A 37 16.20 14.32 3.99
N GLY A 38 17.01 13.43 3.40
CA GLY A 38 18.12 12.72 4.07
C GLY A 38 17.90 11.93 5.38
N HIS A 39 16.69 11.75 5.88
CA HIS A 39 16.41 10.80 6.95
C HIS A 39 15.99 9.47 6.33
N GLU A 40 16.75 8.40 6.59
CA GLU A 40 16.39 7.04 6.17
C GLU A 40 14.97 6.72 6.62
N THR A 41 14.07 6.58 5.66
CA THR A 41 12.67 6.21 5.90
C THR A 41 12.66 4.79 6.45
N ARG A 42 12.10 4.61 7.66
CA ARG A 42 12.12 3.30 8.30
C ARG A 42 11.05 2.40 7.68
N LYS A 43 11.48 1.29 7.07
CA LYS A 43 10.58 0.32 6.47
C LYS A 43 9.90 -0.55 7.52
N VAL A 44 8.58 -0.70 7.42
CA VAL A 44 7.80 -1.60 8.26
C VAL A 44 6.88 -2.43 7.37
N SER A 45 7.09 -3.74 7.34
CA SER A 45 6.23 -4.65 6.59
C SER A 45 4.94 -4.96 7.33
N ILE A 46 3.84 -5.12 6.59
CA ILE A 46 2.63 -5.75 7.12
C ILE A 46 2.92 -7.22 7.48
N SER A 47 2.05 -7.85 8.28
CA SER A 47 2.13 -9.29 8.51
C SER A 47 1.50 -10.05 7.34
N PHE A 48 2.34 -10.63 6.48
CA PHE A 48 1.90 -11.50 5.39
C PHE A 48 1.31 -12.81 5.91
N SER A 49 1.76 -13.30 7.07
CA SER A 49 1.14 -14.48 7.70
C SER A 49 -0.31 -14.22 8.12
N ARG A 50 -0.64 -13.01 8.60
CA ARG A 50 -2.02 -12.58 8.87
C ARG A 50 -2.82 -12.39 7.58
N LEU A 51 -2.23 -11.71 6.59
CA LEU A 51 -2.88 -11.54 5.28
C LEU A 51 -3.20 -12.88 4.62
N LEU A 52 -2.29 -13.85 4.68
CA LEU A 52 -2.50 -15.20 4.17
C LEU A 52 -3.71 -15.87 4.84
N HIS A 53 -3.86 -15.73 6.15
CA HIS A 53 -5.03 -16.26 6.85
C HIS A 53 -6.34 -15.63 6.33
N GLN A 54 -6.37 -14.32 6.11
CA GLN A 54 -7.54 -13.64 5.54
C GLN A 54 -7.86 -14.13 4.12
N VAL A 55 -6.84 -14.34 3.29
CA VAL A 55 -7.00 -14.82 1.91
C VAL A 55 -7.52 -16.26 1.89
N VAL A 56 -6.94 -17.15 2.68
CA VAL A 56 -7.33 -18.56 2.79
C VAL A 56 -8.76 -18.69 3.32
N GLU A 57 -9.12 -17.92 4.35
CA GLU A 57 -10.49 -17.88 4.90
C GLU A 57 -11.49 -17.39 3.84
N TYR A 58 -11.14 -16.33 3.10
CA TYR A 58 -12.00 -15.78 2.04
C TYR A 58 -12.19 -16.77 0.89
N LEU A 59 -11.12 -17.47 0.48
CA LEU A 59 -11.17 -18.49 -0.57
C LEU A 59 -11.78 -19.82 -0.10
N LYS A 60 -11.97 -19.99 1.22
CA LYS A 60 -12.39 -21.26 1.85
C LYS A 60 -11.40 -22.40 1.60
N LEU A 61 -10.11 -22.08 1.56
CA LEU A 61 -9.03 -23.07 1.45
C LEU A 61 -8.65 -23.63 2.84
N PRO A 62 -8.03 -24.82 2.91
CA PRO A 62 -7.42 -25.34 4.13
C PRO A 62 -6.37 -24.39 4.71
N LEU A 63 -6.23 -24.40 6.04
CA LEU A 63 -5.25 -23.57 6.72
C LEU A 63 -3.81 -23.98 6.34
N PRO A 64 -2.92 -23.01 6.10
CA PRO A 64 -1.53 -23.28 5.76
C PRO A 64 -0.78 -23.86 6.96
N ALA A 65 0.02 -24.89 6.73
CA ALA A 65 0.89 -25.50 7.74
C ALA A 65 2.32 -24.98 7.60
N TYR A 66 2.93 -24.59 8.72
CA TYR A 66 4.30 -24.06 8.75
C TYR A 66 5.26 -25.10 9.32
N TYR A 67 6.40 -25.29 8.67
CA TYR A 67 7.44 -26.22 9.10
C TYR A 67 8.81 -25.55 9.07
N LEU A 68 9.63 -25.85 10.07
CA LEU A 68 11.04 -25.49 10.06
C LEU A 68 11.77 -26.46 9.13
N ALA A 69 12.25 -25.96 7.99
CA ALA A 69 12.95 -26.74 6.98
C ALA A 69 14.43 -26.94 7.33
N ASP A 70 15.08 -25.91 7.87
CA ASP A 70 16.48 -25.96 8.30
C ASP A 70 16.68 -25.06 9.53
N VAL A 71 17.00 -25.67 10.68
CA VAL A 71 17.23 -24.97 11.95
C VAL A 71 18.46 -24.07 11.86
N GLY A 72 19.53 -24.54 11.22
CA GLY A 72 20.80 -23.82 11.13
C GLY A 72 20.71 -22.57 10.24
N LYS A 73 19.72 -22.53 9.34
CA LYS A 73 19.47 -21.40 8.43
C LYS A 73 18.22 -20.59 8.79
N ASN A 74 17.55 -20.93 9.89
CA ASN A 74 16.24 -20.38 10.24
C ASN A 74 15.21 -20.46 9.09
N ALA A 75 15.31 -21.48 8.23
CA ALA A 75 14.51 -21.58 7.02
C ALA A 75 13.16 -22.23 7.31
N VAL A 76 12.06 -21.56 6.96
CA VAL A 76 10.68 -22.03 7.12
C VAL A 76 10.09 -22.33 5.75
N LYS A 77 9.26 -23.37 5.69
CA LYS A 77 8.40 -23.66 4.54
C LYS A 77 6.93 -23.67 4.95
N VAL A 78 6.08 -23.24 4.03
CA VAL A 78 4.62 -23.29 4.13
C VAL A 78 4.11 -24.36 3.20
N VAL A 79 3.26 -25.24 3.71
CA VAL A 79 2.58 -26.28 2.95
C VAL A 79 1.10 -25.91 2.89
N MET A 80 0.54 -25.90 1.69
CA MET A 80 -0.85 -25.49 1.46
C MET A 80 -1.50 -26.40 0.43
N GLU A 81 -2.74 -26.80 0.69
CA GLU A 81 -3.56 -27.56 -0.25
C GLU A 81 -4.51 -26.59 -0.95
N THR A 82 -4.31 -26.39 -2.25
CA THR A 82 -5.10 -25.49 -3.11
C THR A 82 -6.22 -26.22 -3.82
N ASP A 83 -5.98 -27.46 -4.23
CA ASP A 83 -6.94 -28.35 -4.90
C ASP A 83 -6.94 -29.75 -4.26
N PRO A 84 -8.10 -30.21 -3.74
CA PRO A 84 -8.25 -31.56 -3.22
C PRO A 84 -7.98 -32.63 -4.29
N GLY A 85 -6.73 -33.10 -4.37
CA GLY A 85 -6.31 -34.19 -5.25
C GLY A 85 -5.00 -33.97 -6.02
N LEU A 86 -4.51 -32.73 -6.09
CA LEU A 86 -3.22 -32.43 -6.76
C LEU A 86 -2.01 -32.51 -5.82
N GLY A 87 -2.24 -32.81 -4.54
CA GLY A 87 -1.22 -32.78 -3.51
C GLY A 87 -0.92 -31.35 -3.04
N PRO A 88 -0.22 -31.19 -1.90
CA PRO A 88 0.02 -29.87 -1.34
C PRO A 88 1.18 -29.15 -2.04
N ASP A 89 0.99 -27.86 -2.28
CA ASP A 89 2.03 -26.93 -2.71
C ASP A 89 2.96 -26.57 -1.55
N VAL A 90 4.25 -26.41 -1.84
CA VAL A 90 5.28 -26.04 -0.86
C VAL A 90 5.93 -24.73 -1.25
N TYR A 91 5.94 -23.79 -0.32
CA TYR A 91 6.50 -22.45 -0.49
C TYR A 91 7.60 -22.22 0.54
N GLU A 92 8.80 -21.92 0.08
CA GLU A 92 9.95 -21.69 0.96
C GLU A 92 10.15 -20.20 1.24
N GLY A 93 10.49 -19.88 2.49
CA GLY A 93 10.89 -18.54 2.91
C GLY A 93 12.39 -18.27 2.76
N GLY A 94 13.19 -19.31 2.48
CA GLY A 94 14.63 -19.22 2.37
C GLY A 94 15.35 -18.99 3.71
N GLN A 95 16.67 -18.83 3.64
CA GLN A 95 17.51 -18.52 4.81
C GLN A 95 17.26 -17.08 5.29
N ALA A 96 17.13 -16.90 6.61
CA ALA A 96 16.89 -15.59 7.22
C ALA A 96 17.63 -15.42 8.56
N ALA A 97 17.68 -14.19 9.08
CA ALA A 97 18.30 -13.93 10.38
C ALA A 97 17.46 -14.50 11.52
N THR A 98 16.13 -14.55 11.34
CA THR A 98 15.21 -15.17 12.30
C THR A 98 14.18 -16.08 11.63
N VAL A 99 13.69 -17.07 12.38
CA VAL A 99 12.60 -17.96 11.93
C VAL A 99 11.34 -17.16 11.56
N ARG A 100 11.09 -16.05 12.25
CA ARG A 100 9.96 -15.16 11.98
C ARG A 100 10.05 -14.50 10.61
N GLU A 101 11.23 -14.02 10.23
CA GLU A 101 11.45 -13.41 8.90
C GLU A 101 11.23 -14.43 7.78
N SER A 102 11.86 -15.61 7.87
CA SER A 102 11.66 -16.67 6.87
C SER A 102 10.19 -17.07 6.78
N ARG A 103 9.49 -17.13 7.92
CA ARG A 103 8.04 -17.40 7.95
C ARG A 103 7.23 -16.34 7.19
N GLU A 104 7.50 -15.06 7.40
CA GLU A 104 6.79 -13.99 6.70
C GLU A 104 7.11 -14.00 5.20
N GLN A 105 8.35 -14.30 4.81
CA GLN A 105 8.72 -14.45 3.40
C GLN A 105 8.01 -15.62 2.73
N ALA A 106 7.92 -16.76 3.41
CA ALA A 106 7.18 -17.92 2.92
C ALA A 106 5.69 -17.58 2.75
N ALA A 107 5.10 -16.86 3.71
CA ALA A 107 3.71 -16.42 3.63
C ALA A 107 3.47 -15.41 2.50
N GLU A 108 4.39 -14.47 2.30
CA GLU A 108 4.35 -13.52 1.17
C GLU A 108 4.34 -14.26 -0.17
N ASN A 109 5.23 -15.24 -0.35
CA ASN A 109 5.29 -16.07 -1.55
C ASN A 109 3.95 -16.80 -1.82
N VAL A 110 3.32 -17.34 -0.78
CA VAL A 110 2.00 -17.99 -0.88
C VAL A 110 0.93 -16.99 -1.31
N VAL A 111 0.88 -15.80 -0.68
CA VAL A 111 -0.09 -14.75 -1.02
C VAL A 111 0.08 -14.30 -2.48
N HIS A 112 1.32 -14.16 -2.96
CA HIS A 112 1.59 -13.87 -4.36
C HIS A 112 1.08 -14.96 -5.30
N SER A 113 1.31 -16.24 -4.96
CA SER A 113 0.82 -17.37 -5.73
C SER A 113 -0.71 -17.37 -5.83
N LEU A 114 -1.40 -17.28 -4.69
CA LEU A 114 -2.87 -17.24 -4.61
C LEU A 114 -3.47 -16.04 -5.36
N ARG A 115 -2.79 -14.88 -5.31
CA ARG A 115 -3.19 -13.69 -6.07
C ARG A 115 -3.21 -13.98 -7.57
N MET A 116 -2.18 -14.66 -8.08
CA MET A 116 -2.06 -15.00 -9.50
C MET A 116 -3.08 -16.07 -9.90
N GLU A 117 -3.17 -17.14 -9.12
CA GLU A 117 -4.03 -18.29 -9.41
C GLU A 117 -5.52 -17.93 -9.36
N PHE A 118 -5.97 -17.24 -8.30
CA PHE A 118 -7.38 -16.93 -8.07
C PHE A 118 -7.77 -15.51 -8.52
N SER A 119 -6.85 -14.74 -9.12
CA SER A 119 -7.07 -13.36 -9.55
C SER A 119 -7.64 -12.46 -8.43
N ILE A 120 -7.14 -12.64 -7.20
CA ILE A 120 -7.55 -11.84 -6.04
C ILE A 120 -6.96 -10.44 -6.14
N GLN A 121 -7.73 -9.43 -5.75
CA GLN A 121 -7.21 -8.12 -5.41
C GLN A 121 -7.20 -7.97 -3.89
N VAL A 122 -6.03 -7.62 -3.36
CA VAL A 122 -5.92 -7.19 -1.98
C VAL A 122 -6.06 -5.67 -1.96
N GLU A 123 -7.12 -5.18 -1.32
CA GLU A 123 -7.25 -3.75 -1.02
C GLU A 123 -6.37 -3.45 0.19
N ASP A 124 -5.25 -2.78 -0.07
CA ASP A 124 -4.25 -2.39 0.91
C ASP A 124 -4.07 -0.87 0.99
N LEU A 125 -3.06 -0.43 1.72
CA LEU A 125 -2.77 0.99 1.96
C LEU A 125 -2.46 1.73 0.65
N THR A 126 -1.76 1.07 -0.27
CA THR A 126 -1.29 1.68 -1.51
C THR A 126 -2.29 1.56 -2.66
N ALA A 127 -3.26 0.64 -2.61
CA ALA A 127 -4.24 0.42 -3.68
C ALA A 127 -5.00 1.69 -4.11
N LYS A 128 -5.49 2.51 -3.16
CA LYS A 128 -6.17 3.78 -3.51
C LYS A 128 -5.24 4.78 -4.17
N LYS A 129 -3.97 4.84 -3.72
CA LYS A 129 -2.95 5.71 -4.31
C LYS A 129 -2.61 5.26 -5.72
N ILE A 130 -2.38 3.96 -5.93
CA ILE A 130 -2.13 3.35 -7.25
C ILE A 130 -3.28 3.68 -8.21
N ASN A 131 -4.53 3.44 -7.81
CA ASN A 131 -5.69 3.74 -8.64
C ASN A 131 -5.77 5.22 -9.05
N ARG A 132 -5.42 6.15 -8.16
CA ARG A 132 -5.35 7.59 -8.48
C ARG A 132 -4.24 7.88 -9.49
N LEU A 133 -3.06 7.29 -9.29
CA LEU A 133 -1.90 7.45 -10.19
C LEU A 133 -2.19 6.87 -11.58
N GLU A 134 -2.77 5.69 -11.69
CA GLU A 134 -3.16 5.08 -12.96
C GLU A 134 -4.20 5.92 -13.72
N ARG A 135 -5.17 6.50 -12.99
CA ARG A 135 -6.14 7.44 -13.59
C ARG A 135 -5.45 8.72 -14.07
N ALA A 136 -4.52 9.27 -13.30
CA ALA A 136 -3.77 10.47 -13.66
C ALA A 136 -2.86 10.21 -14.88
N GLU A 137 -2.17 9.07 -14.93
CA GLU A 137 -1.41 8.60 -16.09
C GLU A 137 -2.30 8.54 -17.33
N PHE A 138 -3.43 7.84 -17.24
CA PHE A 138 -4.40 7.70 -18.33
C PHE A 138 -4.88 9.07 -18.87
N LEU A 139 -5.23 9.99 -17.96
CA LEU A 139 -5.65 11.34 -18.34
C LEU A 139 -4.52 12.13 -19.03
N CYS A 140 -3.28 12.03 -18.55
CA CYS A 140 -2.13 12.68 -19.19
C CYS A 140 -1.89 12.12 -20.59
N GLN A 141 -1.96 10.79 -20.75
CA GLN A 141 -1.85 10.13 -22.06
C GLN A 141 -2.95 10.60 -23.02
N MET A 142 -4.21 10.64 -22.57
CA MET A 142 -5.33 11.13 -23.39
C MET A 142 -5.12 12.58 -23.84
N LYS A 143 -4.71 13.46 -22.93
CA LYS A 143 -4.47 14.87 -23.26
C LYS A 143 -3.30 15.03 -24.24
N ARG A 144 -2.20 14.27 -24.05
CA ARG A 144 -1.06 14.26 -24.97
C ARG A 144 -1.49 13.83 -26.38
N ILE A 145 -2.20 12.71 -26.49
CA ILE A 145 -2.69 12.19 -27.76
C ILE A 145 -3.58 13.22 -28.48
N LYS A 146 -4.45 13.92 -27.74
CA LYS A 146 -5.27 14.99 -28.30
C LYS A 146 -4.44 16.16 -28.82
N LEU A 147 -3.40 16.58 -28.09
CA LEU A 147 -2.50 17.64 -28.53
C LEU A 147 -1.69 17.25 -29.77
N GLU A 148 -1.14 16.04 -29.79
CA GLU A 148 -0.39 15.52 -30.95
C GLU A 148 -1.28 15.36 -32.19
N ALA A 149 -2.55 15.00 -32.01
CA ALA A 149 -3.52 14.95 -33.10
C ALA A 149 -3.84 16.35 -33.65
N MET A 150 -3.86 17.38 -32.80
CA MET A 150 -4.01 18.78 -33.22
C MET A 150 -2.76 19.27 -33.95
N GLU A 151 -1.55 18.92 -33.48
CA GLU A 151 -0.26 19.27 -34.09
C GLU A 151 -0.14 18.75 -35.53
N ARG A 152 -0.62 17.53 -35.79
CA ARG A 152 -0.51 16.87 -37.11
C ARG A 152 -1.48 17.42 -38.17
N GLY A 153 -2.40 18.31 -37.81
CA GLY A 153 -3.42 18.82 -38.73
C GLY A 153 -4.49 17.80 -39.12
N VAL A 154 -5.58 18.27 -39.75
CA VAL A 154 -6.77 17.48 -40.09
C VAL A 154 -6.44 16.48 -41.21
N GLY A 155 -6.01 15.27 -40.83
CA GLY A 155 -5.63 14.20 -41.76
C GLY A 155 -5.64 12.82 -41.10
N GLN A 156 -6.86 12.30 -40.85
CA GLN A 156 -7.25 10.90 -40.62
C GLN A 156 -6.18 9.86 -40.21
N VAL A 157 -5.68 9.93 -38.97
CA VAL A 157 -5.20 8.72 -38.28
C VAL A 157 -6.16 8.43 -37.13
N PRO A 158 -6.78 7.24 -37.06
CA PRO A 158 -7.61 6.86 -35.93
C PRO A 158 -6.82 7.03 -34.63
N VAL A 159 -7.36 7.84 -33.73
CA VAL A 159 -6.74 8.06 -32.42
C VAL A 159 -6.80 6.74 -31.64
N LYS A 160 -5.65 6.09 -31.48
CA LYS A 160 -5.54 4.90 -30.63
C LYS A 160 -5.54 5.33 -29.17
N TRP A 161 -6.71 5.24 -28.55
CA TRP A 161 -6.85 5.52 -27.12
C TRP A 161 -6.14 4.44 -26.28
N PRO A 162 -5.52 4.83 -25.16
CA PRO A 162 -5.01 3.87 -24.21
C PRO A 162 -6.17 3.01 -23.68
N ALA A 163 -5.87 1.77 -23.32
CA ALA A 163 -6.85 0.91 -22.66
C ALA A 163 -7.25 1.57 -21.34
N VAL A 164 -8.56 1.67 -21.09
CA VAL A 164 -9.04 2.25 -19.84
C VAL A 164 -8.61 1.33 -18.69
N PRO A 165 -7.97 1.84 -17.60
CA PRO A 165 -7.40 1.00 -16.54
C PRO A 165 -8.43 0.06 -15.90
N ASP A 166 -8.39 -1.22 -16.28
CA ASP A 166 -9.29 -2.34 -15.96
C ASP A 166 -10.29 -2.15 -14.78
N HIS A 167 -11.49 -1.63 -15.06
CA HIS A 167 -12.61 -1.50 -14.10
C HIS A 167 -13.54 -2.72 -14.10
N LYS A 168 -13.28 -3.74 -14.92
CA LYS A 168 -14.34 -4.68 -15.37
C LYS A 168 -14.10 -6.16 -15.13
N ARG A 169 -13.02 -6.59 -14.48
CA ARG A 169 -12.96 -7.98 -13.99
C ARG A 169 -13.61 -8.05 -12.60
N ARG A 170 -14.48 -9.05 -12.42
CA ARG A 170 -15.02 -9.47 -11.11
C ARG A 170 -13.86 -10.00 -10.27
N LYS A 171 -13.00 -9.10 -9.79
CA LYS A 171 -11.86 -9.46 -8.95
C LYS A 171 -12.43 -9.73 -7.56
N LYS A 172 -12.03 -10.85 -6.98
CA LYS A 172 -12.33 -11.18 -5.58
C LYS A 172 -11.53 -10.20 -4.72
N PHE A 173 -12.18 -9.44 -3.85
CA PHE A 173 -11.52 -8.42 -3.03
C PHE A 173 -11.32 -8.92 -1.61
N VAL A 174 -10.08 -8.84 -1.13
CA VAL A 174 -9.71 -9.07 0.27
C VAL A 174 -9.16 -7.75 0.80
N CYS A 175 -9.82 -7.14 1.78
CA CYS A 175 -9.28 -5.95 2.44
C CYS A 175 -8.33 -6.38 3.57
N ILE A 176 -7.15 -5.76 3.64
CA ILE A 176 -6.26 -5.97 4.79
C ILE A 176 -6.98 -5.54 6.07
N ASP A 177 -6.78 -6.29 7.16
CA ASP A 177 -7.23 -5.83 8.47
C ASP A 177 -6.35 -4.66 8.96
N TYR A 178 -6.88 -3.43 8.86
CA TYR A 178 -6.17 -2.24 9.31
C TYR A 178 -5.92 -2.23 10.82
N MET A 179 -6.66 -3.01 11.62
CA MET A 179 -6.37 -3.17 13.04
C MET A 179 -5.07 -3.95 13.26
N ASP A 180 -4.82 -4.99 12.46
CA ASP A 180 -3.58 -5.76 12.51
C ASP A 180 -2.38 -4.93 12.06
N VAL A 181 -2.56 -4.10 11.03
CA VAL A 181 -1.54 -3.14 10.60
C VAL A 181 -1.27 -2.12 11.70
N LEU A 182 -2.31 -1.55 12.29
CA LEU A 182 -2.18 -0.60 13.41
C LEU A 182 -1.44 -1.23 14.60
N HIS A 183 -1.74 -2.48 14.94
CA HIS A 183 -1.06 -3.22 15.98
C HIS A 183 0.43 -3.39 15.68
N THR A 184 0.76 -3.80 14.44
CA THR A 184 2.15 -3.93 13.97
C THR A 184 2.90 -2.61 14.10
N LEU A 185 2.30 -1.50 13.64
CA LEU A 185 2.92 -0.18 13.73
C LEU A 185 3.10 0.27 15.18
N SER A 186 2.13 0.00 16.05
CA SER A 186 2.20 0.39 17.48
C SER A 186 3.36 -0.29 18.20
N LEU A 187 3.58 -1.58 17.92
CA LEU A 187 4.73 -2.31 18.46
C LEU A 187 6.05 -1.73 17.94
N GLU A 188 6.13 -1.44 16.64
CA GLU A 188 7.34 -0.92 16.00
C GLU A 188 7.71 0.50 16.42
N THR A 189 6.73 1.36 16.66
CA THR A 189 6.92 2.73 17.14
C THR A 189 6.92 2.84 18.67
N LYS A 190 6.71 1.72 19.38
CA LYS A 190 6.54 1.67 20.84
C LYS A 190 5.42 2.60 21.34
N LEU A 191 4.44 2.89 20.50
CA LEU A 191 3.27 3.65 20.88
C LEU A 191 2.37 2.79 21.76
N LEU A 192 2.19 3.23 23.00
CA LEU A 192 1.11 2.74 23.85
C LEU A 192 -0.19 3.39 23.39
N LEU A 193 -0.77 2.88 22.30
CA LEU A 193 -2.15 3.19 21.98
C LEU A 193 -3.02 2.56 23.07
N GLU A 194 -3.74 3.38 23.82
CA GLU A 194 -4.79 2.87 24.71
C GLU A 194 -5.87 2.23 23.82
N TRP A 195 -5.82 0.91 23.67
CA TRP A 195 -6.79 0.13 22.88
C TRP A 195 -8.24 0.32 23.34
N SER A 196 -8.42 0.82 24.57
CA SER A 196 -9.68 1.33 25.10
C SER A 196 -10.32 2.38 24.19
N PHE A 197 -9.56 3.22 23.47
CA PHE A 197 -10.12 4.20 22.53
C PHE A 197 -10.91 3.55 21.39
N PHE A 198 -10.44 2.44 20.80
CA PHE A 198 -11.17 1.73 19.75
C PHE A 198 -12.35 0.89 20.27
N ASN A 199 -12.33 0.55 21.56
CA ASN A 199 -13.46 -0.09 22.24
C ASN A 199 -14.51 0.95 22.71
N VAL A 200 -14.11 2.19 22.98
CA VAL A 200 -14.99 3.31 23.39
C VAL A 200 -15.69 3.95 22.21
N VAL A 201 -15.10 3.92 21.02
CA VAL A 201 -15.86 4.13 19.78
C VAL A 201 -16.84 2.96 19.69
N ARG A 202 -18.09 3.20 20.12
CA ARG A 202 -19.30 2.43 19.78
C ARG A 202 -19.53 2.46 18.26
N ALA A 203 -18.55 1.98 17.52
CA ALA A 203 -18.66 1.66 16.12
C ALA A 203 -19.36 0.31 16.09
N ASP A 204 -20.69 0.33 16.04
CA ASP A 204 -21.51 -0.87 15.91
C ASP A 204 -21.25 -1.61 14.58
N SER A 205 -20.43 -1.06 13.67
CA SER A 205 -20.05 -1.68 12.41
C SER A 205 -18.54 -1.93 12.27
N LYS A 206 -18.19 -3.12 11.73
CA LYS A 206 -16.82 -3.51 11.33
C LYS A 206 -16.19 -2.46 10.38
N ALA A 207 -16.99 -1.86 9.51
CA ALA A 207 -16.54 -0.86 8.53
C ALA A 207 -16.01 0.42 9.21
N THR A 208 -16.71 0.92 10.24
CA THR A 208 -16.28 2.13 10.97
C THR A 208 -14.98 1.90 11.72
N LYS A 209 -14.79 0.71 12.31
CA LYS A 209 -13.52 0.34 12.98
C LYS A 209 -12.35 0.28 11.98
N GLN A 210 -12.56 -0.34 10.82
CA GLN A 210 -11.56 -0.39 9.76
C GLN A 210 -11.22 1.00 9.21
N ASP A 211 -12.21 1.89 9.05
CA ASP A 211 -11.97 3.27 8.60
C ASP A 211 -11.14 4.08 9.62
N ALA A 212 -11.48 3.97 10.91
CA ALA A 212 -10.74 4.61 11.99
C ALA A 212 -9.31 4.06 12.10
N ALA A 213 -9.14 2.74 12.00
CA ALA A 213 -7.83 2.09 12.02
C ALA A 213 -6.97 2.54 10.84
N ARG A 214 -7.54 2.59 9.63
CA ARG A 214 -6.85 3.09 8.43
C ARG A 214 -6.35 4.53 8.62
N LYS A 215 -7.21 5.42 9.14
CA LYS A 215 -6.83 6.81 9.46
C LYS A 215 -5.70 6.89 10.49
N ALA A 216 -5.75 6.05 11.53
CA ALA A 216 -4.69 5.98 12.53
C ALA A 216 -3.37 5.46 11.94
N VAL A 217 -3.43 4.45 11.06
CA VAL A 217 -2.26 3.94 10.32
C VAL A 217 -1.66 5.04 9.46
N ASP A 218 -2.47 5.78 8.69
CA ASP A 218 -1.99 6.91 7.88
C ASP A 218 -1.33 8.01 8.74
N PHE A 219 -1.92 8.32 9.90
CA PHE A 219 -1.34 9.27 10.86
C PHE A 219 0.02 8.81 11.38
N ILE A 220 0.14 7.57 11.86
CA ILE A 220 1.40 7.02 12.40
C ILE A 220 2.46 6.97 11.30
N ARG A 221 2.09 6.54 10.09
CA ARG A 221 2.99 6.52 8.93
C ARG A 221 3.63 7.89 8.71
N THR A 222 2.82 8.94 8.67
CA THR A 222 3.30 10.31 8.45
C THR A 222 4.08 10.84 9.65
N ALA A 223 3.57 10.67 10.87
CA ALA A 223 4.17 11.22 12.08
C ALA A 223 5.56 10.62 12.39
N TYR A 224 5.79 9.36 12.00
CA TYR A 224 7.05 8.64 12.25
C TYR A 224 7.89 8.43 11.00
N ASN A 225 7.53 9.04 9.87
CA ASN A 225 8.19 8.87 8.58
C ASN A 225 8.45 7.39 8.24
N LEU A 226 7.39 6.58 8.34
CA LEU A 226 7.46 5.14 8.08
C LEU A 226 7.13 4.85 6.63
N ASP A 227 7.82 3.85 6.09
CA ASP A 227 7.56 3.32 4.77
C ASP A 227 6.94 1.93 4.90
N ILE A 228 5.61 1.86 4.70
CA ILE A 228 4.88 0.61 4.93
C ILE A 228 4.98 -0.27 3.69
N VAL A 229 5.61 -1.43 3.85
CA VAL A 229 5.75 -2.43 2.78
C VAL A 229 4.53 -3.35 2.82
N ASP A 230 3.62 -3.15 1.87
CA ASP A 230 2.44 -3.99 1.61
C ASP A 230 2.59 -4.79 0.30
N LEU A 231 1.60 -5.63 -0.01
CA LEU A 231 1.61 -6.51 -1.19
C LEU A 231 1.70 -5.73 -2.52
N ASN A 232 1.30 -4.45 -2.53
CA ASN A 232 1.35 -3.60 -3.71
C ASN A 232 2.48 -2.56 -3.66
N TYR A 233 3.41 -2.65 -2.70
CA TYR A 233 4.46 -1.67 -2.50
C TYR A 233 5.25 -1.35 -3.79
N GLY A 234 5.72 -2.38 -4.50
CA GLY A 234 6.41 -2.21 -5.79
C GLY A 234 5.52 -1.63 -6.90
N ASN A 235 4.23 -2.00 -6.91
CA ASN A 235 3.25 -1.47 -7.87
C ASN A 235 2.99 0.02 -7.64
N GLY A 236 3.00 0.48 -6.38
CA GLY A 236 2.88 1.88 -6.00
C GLY A 236 4.00 2.74 -6.56
N ILE A 237 5.25 2.29 -6.41
CA ILE A 237 6.43 2.97 -6.95
C ILE A 237 6.33 3.03 -8.48
N TYR A 238 6.03 1.91 -9.11
CA TYR A 238 5.93 1.83 -10.57
C TYR A 238 4.82 2.70 -11.14
N ALA A 239 3.63 2.71 -10.53
CA ALA A 239 2.53 3.59 -10.91
C ALA A 239 2.90 5.07 -10.75
N GLY A 240 3.67 5.42 -9.72
CA GLY A 240 4.20 6.76 -9.51
C GLY A 240 5.11 7.20 -10.66
N ILE A 241 6.10 6.37 -11.00
CA ILE A 241 7.04 6.63 -12.10
C ILE A 241 6.29 6.81 -13.43
N LYS A 242 5.35 5.91 -13.74
CA LYS A 242 4.53 5.99 -14.96
C LYS A 242 3.72 7.28 -15.03
N CYS A 243 3.07 7.65 -13.94
CA CYS A 243 2.28 8.88 -13.86
C CYS A 243 3.16 10.12 -14.09
N SER A 244 4.35 10.19 -13.48
CA SER A 244 5.30 11.29 -13.67
C SER A 244 5.77 11.39 -15.13
N LEU A 245 6.20 10.27 -15.72
CA LEU A 245 6.62 10.22 -17.13
C LEU A 245 5.50 10.64 -18.10
N ALA A 246 4.26 10.21 -17.84
CA ALA A 246 3.11 10.60 -18.64
C ALA A 246 2.81 12.10 -18.52
N ARG A 247 2.95 12.68 -17.31
CA ARG A 247 2.78 14.11 -17.06
C ARG A 247 3.84 14.94 -17.78
N GLU A 248 5.11 14.57 -17.66
CA GLU A 248 6.23 15.24 -18.35
C GLU A 248 6.04 15.19 -19.86
N SER A 249 5.69 14.02 -20.40
CA SER A 249 5.40 13.86 -21.83
C SER A 249 4.26 14.76 -22.31
N TYR A 250 3.20 14.89 -21.51
CA TYR A 250 2.08 15.79 -21.82
C TYR A 250 2.50 17.26 -21.79
N LEU A 251 3.27 17.69 -20.79
CA LEU A 251 3.76 19.06 -20.68
C LEU A 251 4.67 19.42 -21.86
N ALA A 252 5.59 18.54 -22.24
CA ALA A 252 6.46 18.73 -23.41
C ALA A 252 5.65 18.85 -24.72
N ALA A 253 4.59 18.04 -24.90
CA ALA A 253 3.71 18.18 -26.06
C ALA A 253 2.93 19.51 -26.04
N LYS A 254 2.51 19.96 -24.86
CA LYS A 254 1.82 21.25 -24.69
C LYS A 254 2.74 22.43 -25.00
N GLU A 255 3.99 22.40 -24.55
CA GLU A 255 4.99 23.44 -24.83
C GLU A 255 5.29 23.57 -26.31
N ARG A 256 5.49 22.43 -27.00
CA ARG A 256 5.65 22.39 -28.47
C ARG A 256 4.45 22.99 -29.19
N MET A 257 3.23 22.60 -28.81
CA MET A 257 1.99 23.15 -29.39
C MET A 257 1.81 24.66 -29.17
N LEU A 258 2.28 25.19 -28.04
CA LEU A 258 2.18 26.62 -27.72
C LEU A 258 3.33 27.45 -28.31
N GLY A 259 4.29 26.82 -29.01
CA GLY A 259 5.46 27.51 -29.56
C GLY A 259 6.40 28.07 -28.49
N ILE A 260 6.30 27.60 -27.25
CA ILE A 260 7.17 27.99 -26.15
C ILE A 260 8.41 27.09 -26.23
N HIS A 261 9.28 27.33 -27.20
CA HIS A 261 10.65 26.80 -27.16
C HIS A 261 11.52 27.84 -26.44
N GLY A 262 12.22 27.39 -25.38
CA GLY A 262 12.85 28.25 -24.39
C GLY A 262 13.78 29.33 -24.97
N ALA A 263 13.62 30.54 -24.43
CA ALA A 263 14.66 31.56 -24.31
C ALA A 263 15.66 31.17 -23.21
N LEU A 264 16.34 30.03 -23.39
CA LEU A 264 17.54 29.68 -22.63
C LEU A 264 18.71 29.73 -23.61
N GLN A 265 19.21 30.96 -23.81
CA GLN A 265 20.55 31.23 -24.33
C GLN A 265 21.58 31.10 -23.20
#